data_AF-S5ZXU4-F1
#
_entry.id   AF-S5ZXU4-F1
#
_cell.length_a   1.000
_cell.length_b   1.000
_cell.length_c   1.000
_cell.angle_alpha   90.00
_cell.angle_beta   90.00
_cell.angle_gamma   90.00
#
_symmetry.space_group_name_H-M   'P 1'
#
loop_
_entity.id
_entity.type
_entity.pdbx_description
1 polymer ?
#
loop_
_entity_poly.entity_id
_entity_poly.type
_entity_poly.pdbx_seq_one_letter_code
_entity_poly.pdbx_strand_id
1 'polypeptide(L)'
;MKKIIGIMFIFSIGLNLLWGIILPDGTDALIDYVDKYDNGSIYRIKLSEDTELTTKAGKFIFKTDKMIEFYENGFIKSGELKNGNTIEFYENGMMKQIELVNNIKLNTKNGSLIFIGDIHSKNKVEFYENGIVKTGWLKDSQIIKTGIGDIKTDGRIHFYENGGISWVEIKPKQINTSIGKIETTKLFFNKKGSLSMCKISPQKITSGKYSGLEFLSSFTIYDEIAFYENGKIKNFSLRSNDWIKTNIGKIKVTKDGGFLEIYENGNLKKAFIQSQVFDTPLGLISLSNINLYESGKFESIKILENTIALPEQYRMYTEINEEGFGQSEMTIPECSAIGFYESGGIKWGRIHHSHSFLIQNNKTNKNEICVEPWFYEDGKPMGSRIAYNSDIPYYIIFSEEGEFLNRAVIDETTGTLRKASQDELQELNLETETYY
;
A
#
# COMPACT_ATOMS: atom_id res chain seq x y z
N MET A 1 34.20 32.99 -75.98
CA MET A 1 33.23 33.77 -75.15
C MET A 1 31.82 33.42 -75.57
N LYS A 2 31.04 32.76 -74.67
CA LYS A 2 29.60 32.91 -74.50
C LYS A 2 29.20 32.08 -73.26
N LYS A 3 28.86 32.77 -72.17
CA LYS A 3 28.31 32.18 -70.94
C LYS A 3 26.87 31.75 -71.23
N ILE A 4 26.51 30.51 -70.92
CA ILE A 4 25.11 30.08 -70.80
C ILE A 4 24.80 29.99 -69.31
N ILE A 5 23.99 30.95 -68.86
CA ILE A 5 23.37 30.98 -67.54
C ILE A 5 22.20 29.99 -67.60
N GLY A 6 22.36 28.83 -66.95
CA GLY A 6 21.27 27.90 -66.71
C GLY A 6 20.49 28.33 -65.48
N ILE A 7 19.33 28.93 -65.70
CA ILE A 7 18.35 29.28 -64.67
C ILE A 7 17.81 27.97 -64.07
N MET A 8 18.14 27.70 -62.80
CA MET A 8 17.52 26.63 -62.02
C MET A 8 16.14 27.13 -61.58
N PHE A 9 15.10 26.81 -62.33
CA PHE A 9 13.72 26.99 -61.91
C PHE A 9 13.44 26.01 -60.76
N ILE A 10 13.47 26.51 -59.51
CA ILE A 10 12.86 25.84 -58.36
C ILE A 10 11.34 25.97 -58.55
N PHE A 11 10.76 25.02 -59.27
CA PHE A 11 9.32 24.85 -59.34
C PHE A 11 8.90 24.10 -58.08
N SER A 12 8.74 24.84 -56.97
CA SER A 12 7.95 24.38 -55.82
C SER A 12 6.48 24.45 -56.21
N ILE A 13 6.01 23.50 -57.04
CA ILE A 13 4.58 23.23 -57.14
C ILE A 13 4.19 22.65 -55.78
N GLY A 14 3.51 23.46 -54.98
CA GLY A 14 2.73 23.03 -53.82
C GLY A 14 1.52 22.20 -54.28
N LEU A 15 1.80 21.05 -54.92
CA LEU A 15 0.84 19.97 -55.05
C LEU A 15 0.74 19.37 -53.65
N ASN A 16 -0.20 19.85 -52.85
CA ASN A 16 -0.74 19.10 -51.72
C ASN A 16 -1.43 17.87 -52.33
N LEU A 17 -0.62 16.87 -52.75
CA LEU A 17 -1.13 15.55 -53.05
C LEU A 17 -1.66 15.02 -51.72
N LEU A 18 -2.98 14.98 -51.58
CA LEU A 18 -3.63 14.23 -50.53
C LEU A 18 -3.29 12.76 -50.78
N TRP A 19 -2.56 12.13 -49.86
CA TRP A 19 -2.22 10.72 -49.96
C TRP A 19 -3.30 9.93 -49.21
N GLY A 20 -3.97 9.01 -49.90
CA GLY A 20 -4.78 7.98 -49.25
C GLY A 20 -3.88 6.86 -48.73
N ILE A 21 -4.07 6.41 -47.49
CA ILE A 21 -3.39 5.26 -46.92
C ILE A 21 -4.39 4.33 -46.24
N ILE A 22 -4.08 3.03 -46.23
CA ILE A 22 -4.80 2.07 -45.38
C ILE A 22 -4.12 2.05 -44.01
N LEU A 23 -4.87 2.43 -42.98
CA LEU A 23 -4.43 2.42 -41.59
C LEU A 23 -4.42 1.00 -41.00
N PRO A 24 -3.75 0.76 -39.85
CA PRO A 24 -3.65 -0.57 -39.25
C PRO A 24 -4.99 -1.23 -38.91
N ASP A 25 -6.05 -0.44 -38.71
CA ASP A 25 -7.41 -0.93 -38.47
C ASP A 25 -8.18 -1.25 -39.78
N GLY A 26 -7.54 -1.05 -40.95
CA GLY A 26 -8.11 -1.27 -42.28
C GLY A 26 -8.82 -0.04 -42.87
N THR A 27 -8.87 1.08 -42.15
CA THR A 27 -9.53 2.30 -42.61
C THR A 27 -8.72 2.96 -43.74
N ASP A 28 -9.39 3.34 -44.84
CA ASP A 28 -8.82 4.20 -45.88
C ASP A 28 -8.93 5.66 -45.42
N ALA A 29 -7.80 6.34 -45.24
CA ALA A 29 -7.73 7.68 -44.67
C ALA A 29 -6.89 8.63 -45.54
N LEU A 30 -7.37 9.86 -45.68
CA LEU A 30 -6.61 10.96 -46.28
C LEU A 30 -5.70 11.61 -45.23
N ILE A 31 -4.42 11.72 -45.54
CA ILE A 31 -3.41 12.28 -44.63
C ILE A 31 -2.62 13.43 -45.26
N ASP A 32 -2.26 14.39 -44.40
CA ASP A 32 -1.34 15.48 -44.70
C ASP A 32 0.11 15.10 -44.41
N TYR A 33 0.31 14.17 -43.47
CA TYR A 33 1.62 13.81 -42.95
C TYR A 33 1.63 12.38 -42.41
N VAL A 34 2.74 11.67 -42.62
CA VAL A 34 3.04 10.36 -42.02
C VAL A 34 4.51 10.30 -41.63
N ASP A 35 4.76 9.75 -40.45
CA ASP A 35 6.07 9.40 -39.93
C ASP A 35 6.08 7.90 -39.60
N LYS A 36 7.22 7.24 -39.75
CA LYS A 36 7.35 5.78 -39.59
C LYS A 36 8.49 5.43 -38.65
N TYR A 37 8.32 4.32 -37.95
CA TYR A 37 9.40 3.64 -37.25
C TYR A 37 10.40 3.02 -38.23
N ASP A 38 11.58 2.64 -37.71
CA ASP A 38 12.64 1.98 -38.50
C ASP A 38 12.17 0.65 -39.13
N ASN A 39 11.26 -0.05 -38.46
CA ASN A 39 10.65 -1.29 -38.94
C ASN A 39 9.60 -1.05 -40.05
N GLY A 40 9.33 0.20 -40.43
CA GLY A 40 8.38 0.61 -41.45
C GLY A 40 6.93 0.75 -40.99
N SER A 41 6.60 0.40 -39.73
CA SER A 41 5.29 0.64 -39.14
C SER A 41 5.03 2.13 -38.95
N ILE A 42 3.75 2.53 -38.93
CA ILE A 42 3.35 3.93 -38.77
C ILE A 42 3.66 4.36 -37.33
N TYR A 43 4.36 5.49 -37.18
CA TYR A 43 4.61 6.10 -35.88
C TYR A 43 3.58 7.19 -35.57
N ARG A 44 3.35 8.12 -36.49
CA ARG A 44 2.33 9.16 -36.34
C ARG A 44 1.81 9.64 -37.68
N ILE A 45 0.56 10.09 -37.70
CA ILE A 45 -0.08 10.69 -38.89
C ILE A 45 -0.77 12.00 -38.52
N LYS A 46 -0.93 12.88 -39.50
CA LYS A 46 -1.85 14.04 -39.44
C LYS A 46 -2.97 13.81 -40.46
N LEU A 47 -4.20 13.70 -39.99
CA LEU A 47 -5.38 13.51 -40.86
C LEU A 47 -5.73 14.81 -41.61
N SER A 48 -6.16 14.66 -42.87
CA SER A 48 -6.68 15.76 -43.70
C SER A 48 -8.17 16.02 -43.48
N GLU A 49 -8.89 15.08 -42.86
CA GLU A 49 -10.30 15.20 -42.50
C GLU A 49 -10.61 14.42 -41.21
N ASP A 50 -11.72 14.76 -40.56
CA ASP A 50 -12.18 14.02 -39.38
C ASP A 50 -12.44 12.56 -39.76
N THR A 51 -11.71 11.62 -39.15
CA THR A 51 -11.74 10.20 -39.55
C THR A 51 -12.19 9.33 -38.38
N GLU A 52 -13.17 8.45 -38.62
CA GLU A 52 -13.57 7.41 -37.65
C GLU A 52 -12.59 6.24 -37.71
N LEU A 53 -11.92 5.95 -36.60
CA LEU A 53 -11.05 4.79 -36.44
C LEU A 53 -11.65 3.79 -35.45
N THR A 54 -11.44 2.50 -35.73
CA THR A 54 -11.93 1.40 -34.87
C THR A 54 -10.79 0.87 -34.00
N THR A 55 -11.01 0.87 -32.68
CA THR A 55 -10.10 0.30 -31.68
C THR A 55 -10.78 -0.82 -30.92
N LYS A 56 -10.03 -1.54 -30.08
CA LYS A 56 -10.64 -2.52 -29.16
C LYS A 56 -11.58 -1.88 -28.14
N ALA A 57 -11.36 -0.62 -27.80
CA ALA A 57 -12.22 0.15 -26.90
C ALA A 57 -13.46 0.75 -27.59
N GLY A 58 -13.59 0.60 -28.91
CA GLY A 58 -14.70 1.13 -29.70
C GLY A 58 -14.25 2.04 -30.84
N LYS A 59 -15.22 2.75 -31.42
CA LYS A 59 -15.04 3.66 -32.55
C LYS A 59 -14.87 5.09 -32.07
N PHE A 60 -13.91 5.81 -32.64
CA PHE A 60 -13.56 7.18 -32.27
C PHE A 60 -13.35 8.03 -33.51
N ILE A 61 -13.92 9.24 -33.53
CA ILE A 61 -13.68 10.21 -34.60
C ILE A 61 -12.52 11.12 -34.19
N PHE A 62 -11.37 10.93 -34.82
CA PHE A 62 -10.19 11.75 -34.60
C PHE A 62 -10.28 13.04 -35.41
N LYS A 63 -9.79 14.12 -34.82
CA LYS A 63 -9.92 15.47 -35.37
C LYS A 63 -8.94 15.69 -36.51
N THR A 64 -9.42 16.30 -37.59
CA THR A 64 -8.56 16.81 -38.65
C THR A 64 -7.50 17.77 -38.09
N ASP A 65 -6.38 17.89 -38.80
CA ASP A 65 -5.28 18.77 -38.44
C ASP A 65 -4.51 18.43 -37.14
N LYS A 66 -4.80 17.29 -36.52
CA LYS A 66 -4.15 16.83 -35.29
C LYS A 66 -3.37 15.53 -35.53
N MET A 67 -2.29 15.38 -34.76
CA MET A 67 -1.46 14.18 -34.81
C MET A 67 -2.14 13.03 -34.07
N ILE A 68 -2.08 11.85 -34.68
CA ILE A 68 -2.40 10.57 -34.05
C ILE A 68 -1.09 9.80 -33.96
N GLU A 69 -0.73 9.33 -32.77
CA GLU A 69 0.43 8.48 -32.54
C GLU A 69 0.00 7.01 -32.48
N PHE A 70 0.88 6.12 -32.93
CA PHE A 70 0.70 4.67 -32.92
C PHE A 70 1.86 4.01 -32.19
N TYR A 71 1.62 2.83 -31.66
CA TYR A 71 2.64 1.88 -31.24
C TYR A 71 3.18 1.10 -32.45
N GLU A 72 4.37 0.50 -32.32
CA GLU A 72 4.96 -0.33 -33.39
C GLU A 72 4.08 -1.51 -33.82
N ASN A 73 3.21 -1.99 -32.92
CA ASN A 73 2.24 -3.05 -33.22
C ASN A 73 0.99 -2.55 -33.99
N GLY A 74 0.96 -1.26 -34.35
CA GLY A 74 -0.10 -0.65 -35.13
C GLY A 74 -1.32 -0.18 -34.32
N PHE A 75 -1.38 -0.43 -33.01
CA PHE A 75 -2.45 0.16 -32.20
C PHE A 75 -2.22 1.65 -31.99
N ILE A 76 -3.32 2.41 -31.92
CA ILE A 76 -3.28 3.83 -31.59
C ILE A 76 -2.69 3.97 -30.18
N LYS A 77 -1.78 4.93 -30.00
CA LYS A 77 -1.19 5.32 -28.73
C LYS A 77 -1.91 6.53 -28.13
N SER A 78 -2.13 7.57 -28.92
CA SER A 78 -2.82 8.79 -28.48
C SER A 78 -3.36 9.63 -29.65
N GLY A 79 -4.31 10.52 -29.37
CA GLY A 79 -4.78 11.52 -30.33
C GLY A 79 -5.87 12.45 -29.78
N GLU A 80 -6.17 13.52 -30.52
CA GLU A 80 -7.27 14.45 -30.21
C GLU A 80 -8.53 14.03 -30.99
N LEU A 81 -9.64 13.87 -30.28
CA LEU A 81 -10.96 13.54 -30.85
C LEU A 81 -11.65 14.80 -31.38
N LYS A 82 -12.58 14.63 -32.32
CA LYS A 82 -13.39 15.71 -32.92
C LYS A 82 -14.07 16.61 -31.89
N ASN A 83 -14.47 16.04 -30.75
CA ASN A 83 -15.10 16.78 -29.65
C ASN A 83 -14.11 17.54 -28.74
N GLY A 84 -12.83 17.57 -29.08
CA GLY A 84 -11.75 18.24 -28.35
C GLY A 84 -11.11 17.41 -27.23
N ASN A 85 -11.63 16.23 -26.91
CA ASN A 85 -11.05 15.36 -25.89
C ASN A 85 -9.73 14.76 -26.40
N THR A 86 -8.76 14.56 -25.50
CA THR A 86 -7.53 13.81 -25.82
C THR A 86 -7.63 12.41 -25.26
N ILE A 87 -7.34 11.39 -26.07
CA ILE A 87 -7.40 9.98 -25.65
C ILE A 87 -6.01 9.36 -25.71
N GLU A 88 -5.75 8.44 -24.77
CA GLU A 88 -4.58 7.55 -24.78
C GLU A 88 -5.04 6.11 -24.61
N PHE A 89 -4.26 5.19 -25.19
CA PHE A 89 -4.50 3.76 -25.15
C PHE A 89 -3.29 3.03 -24.55
N TYR A 90 -3.53 1.79 -24.12
CA TYR A 90 -2.48 0.82 -23.81
C TYR A 90 -1.97 0.17 -25.10
N GLU A 91 -0.79 -0.44 -25.05
CA GLU A 91 -0.22 -1.22 -26.16
C GLU A 91 -1.10 -2.39 -26.59
N ASN A 92 -1.99 -2.87 -25.72
CA ASN A 92 -2.95 -3.91 -26.07
C ASN A 92 -4.16 -3.37 -26.85
N GLY A 93 -4.26 -2.06 -27.11
CA GLY A 93 -5.34 -1.39 -27.84
C GLY A 93 -6.54 -0.98 -26.98
N MET A 94 -6.52 -1.21 -25.67
CA MET A 94 -7.57 -0.81 -24.74
C MET A 94 -7.38 0.65 -24.30
N MET A 95 -8.48 1.33 -23.96
CA MET A 95 -8.41 2.73 -23.52
C MET A 95 -7.65 2.81 -22.20
N LYS A 96 -6.76 3.79 -22.08
CA LYS A 96 -5.97 4.06 -20.87
C LYS A 96 -6.50 5.27 -20.12
N GLN A 97 -6.67 6.38 -20.83
CA GLN A 97 -7.27 7.59 -20.26
C GLN A 97 -7.91 8.46 -21.34
N ILE A 98 -8.87 9.28 -20.94
CA ILE A 98 -9.43 10.35 -21.76
C ILE A 98 -9.46 11.65 -20.96
N GLU A 99 -8.85 12.70 -21.50
CA GLU A 99 -8.95 14.07 -21.01
C GLU A 99 -10.21 14.73 -21.59
N LEU A 100 -11.09 15.17 -20.69
CA LEU A 100 -12.45 15.57 -21.01
C LEU A 100 -12.58 17.08 -21.17
N VAL A 101 -12.88 17.53 -22.39
CA VAL A 101 -13.44 18.85 -22.66
C VAL A 101 -14.96 18.83 -22.46
N ASN A 102 -15.61 17.73 -22.84
CA ASN A 102 -17.04 17.51 -22.68
C ASN A 102 -17.34 16.42 -21.67
N ASN A 103 -18.48 16.55 -20.96
CA ASN A 103 -18.95 15.52 -20.04
C ASN A 103 -19.20 14.21 -20.78
N ILE A 104 -18.87 13.08 -20.15
CA ILE A 104 -19.16 11.75 -20.70
C ILE A 104 -19.99 10.94 -19.72
N LYS A 105 -20.91 10.12 -20.26
CA LYS A 105 -21.72 9.20 -19.48
C LYS A 105 -21.20 7.78 -19.70
N LEU A 106 -20.81 7.10 -18.62
CA LEU A 106 -20.30 5.74 -18.65
C LEU A 106 -21.16 4.83 -17.78
N ASN A 107 -21.39 3.60 -18.25
CA ASN A 107 -22.06 2.57 -17.48
C ASN A 107 -21.04 1.81 -16.65
N THR A 108 -21.25 1.79 -15.34
CA THR A 108 -20.41 1.06 -14.36
C THR A 108 -21.27 0.01 -13.65
N LYS A 109 -20.63 -0.88 -12.89
CA LYS A 109 -21.36 -1.83 -12.02
C LYS A 109 -22.24 -1.12 -10.98
N ASN A 110 -21.90 0.12 -10.62
CA ASN A 110 -22.62 0.94 -9.65
C ASN A 110 -23.64 1.88 -10.28
N GLY A 111 -23.93 1.71 -11.58
CA GLY A 111 -24.90 2.49 -12.33
C GLY A 111 -24.26 3.36 -13.41
N SER A 112 -25.09 4.21 -14.02
CA SER A 112 -24.66 5.11 -15.08
C SER A 112 -24.18 6.43 -14.48
N LEU A 113 -22.89 6.73 -14.65
CA LEU A 113 -22.21 7.88 -14.05
C LEU A 113 -21.81 8.88 -15.12
N ILE A 114 -21.96 10.16 -14.82
CA ILE A 114 -21.54 11.27 -15.68
C ILE A 114 -20.23 11.83 -15.13
N PHE A 115 -19.18 11.82 -15.93
CA PHE A 115 -17.88 12.41 -15.59
C PHE A 115 -17.78 13.82 -16.14
N ILE A 116 -17.24 14.75 -15.35
CA ILE A 116 -17.17 16.16 -15.71
C ILE A 116 -16.02 16.42 -16.70
N GLY A 117 -16.37 17.04 -17.83
CA GLY A 117 -15.41 17.66 -18.73
C GLY A 117 -15.25 19.14 -18.44
N ASP A 118 -14.02 19.63 -18.47
CA ASP A 118 -13.70 21.04 -18.34
C ASP A 118 -12.38 21.33 -19.06
N ILE A 119 -12.46 22.26 -20.02
CA ILE A 119 -11.35 22.68 -20.87
C ILE A 119 -10.19 23.29 -20.08
N HIS A 120 -10.45 23.83 -18.89
CA HIS A 120 -9.44 24.48 -18.06
C HIS A 120 -8.83 23.55 -17.03
N SER A 121 -9.60 22.60 -16.49
CA SER A 121 -9.13 21.73 -15.41
C SER A 121 -8.48 20.43 -15.90
N LYS A 122 -8.57 20.11 -17.20
CA LYS A 122 -8.01 18.89 -17.80
C LYS A 122 -8.44 17.63 -17.06
N ASN A 123 -9.73 17.55 -16.69
CA ASN A 123 -10.26 16.39 -15.98
C ASN A 123 -10.06 15.13 -16.81
N LYS A 124 -9.61 14.06 -16.17
CA LYS A 124 -9.37 12.77 -16.82
C LYS A 124 -10.29 11.69 -16.27
N VAL A 125 -10.67 10.78 -17.15
CA VAL A 125 -11.16 9.45 -16.78
C VAL A 125 -10.11 8.44 -17.16
N GLU A 126 -9.63 7.69 -16.18
CA GLU A 126 -8.65 6.62 -16.37
C GLU A 126 -9.37 5.27 -16.40
N PHE A 127 -8.77 4.29 -17.08
CA PHE A 127 -9.28 2.94 -17.24
C PHE A 127 -8.19 1.94 -16.89
N TYR A 128 -8.60 0.75 -16.48
CA TYR A 128 -7.75 -0.43 -16.42
C TYR A 128 -7.62 -1.07 -17.80
N GLU A 129 -6.61 -1.92 -18.00
CA GLU A 129 -6.41 -2.64 -19.27
C GLU A 129 -7.61 -3.53 -19.65
N ASN A 130 -8.44 -3.93 -18.69
CA ASN A 130 -9.66 -4.69 -18.95
C ASN A 130 -10.86 -3.80 -19.38
N GLY A 131 -10.64 -2.49 -19.57
CA GLY A 131 -11.66 -1.52 -19.99
C GLY A 131 -12.56 -0.99 -18.87
N ILE A 132 -12.37 -1.45 -17.63
CA ILE A 132 -13.13 -0.94 -16.48
C ILE A 132 -12.61 0.44 -16.09
N VAL A 133 -13.53 1.37 -15.80
CA VAL A 133 -13.19 2.70 -15.31
C VAL A 133 -12.40 2.56 -14.01
N LYS A 134 -11.24 3.21 -13.92
CA LYS A 134 -10.38 3.24 -12.75
C LYS A 134 -10.68 4.44 -11.86
N THR A 135 -10.73 5.65 -12.41
CA THR A 135 -11.02 6.86 -11.65
C THR A 135 -11.50 8.00 -12.54
N GLY A 136 -12.24 8.95 -11.95
CA GLY A 136 -12.62 10.20 -12.61
C GLY A 136 -13.39 11.13 -11.66
N TRP A 137 -13.58 12.38 -12.10
CA TRP A 137 -14.40 13.37 -11.38
C TRP A 137 -15.85 13.32 -11.85
N LEU A 138 -16.79 13.28 -10.91
CA LEU A 138 -18.21 13.22 -11.22
C LEU A 138 -18.76 14.60 -11.54
N LYS A 139 -19.66 14.67 -12.52
CA LYS A 139 -20.41 15.88 -12.85
C LYS A 139 -21.62 16.00 -11.95
N ASP A 140 -21.77 17.14 -11.29
CA ASP A 140 -22.87 17.43 -10.38
C ASP A 140 -23.04 16.34 -9.31
N SER A 141 -24.00 16.54 -8.42
CA SER A 141 -24.22 15.60 -7.32
C SER A 141 -25.03 14.40 -7.79
N GLN A 142 -24.37 13.25 -7.93
CA GLN A 142 -24.93 11.99 -8.41
C GLN A 142 -25.14 10.98 -7.27
N ILE A 143 -26.12 10.09 -7.42
CA ILE A 143 -26.41 9.03 -6.45
C ILE A 143 -25.66 7.77 -6.86
N ILE A 144 -24.90 7.22 -5.91
CA ILE A 144 -24.08 6.02 -6.08
C ILE A 144 -24.52 5.00 -5.04
N LYS A 145 -24.86 3.80 -5.51
CA LYS A 145 -25.26 2.68 -4.65
C LYS A 145 -24.03 2.03 -4.02
N THR A 146 -24.00 1.91 -2.70
CA THR A 146 -22.90 1.28 -1.94
C THR A 146 -23.40 0.32 -0.87
N GLY A 147 -22.50 -0.47 -0.29
CA GLY A 147 -22.83 -1.38 0.81
C GLY A 147 -23.34 -0.70 2.09
N ILE A 148 -23.11 0.61 2.24
CA ILE A 148 -23.62 1.43 3.35
C ILE A 148 -24.85 2.27 2.96
N GLY A 149 -25.46 1.98 1.81
CA GLY A 149 -26.59 2.70 1.25
C GLY A 149 -26.22 3.67 0.13
N ASP A 150 -27.15 4.57 -0.17
CA ASP A 150 -27.00 5.53 -1.26
C ASP A 150 -26.15 6.73 -0.83
N ILE A 151 -25.15 7.03 -1.65
CA ILE A 151 -24.22 8.15 -1.46
C ILE A 151 -24.46 9.16 -2.55
N LYS A 152 -24.72 10.41 -2.17
CA LYS A 152 -24.86 11.53 -3.08
C LYS A 152 -23.56 12.32 -3.11
N THR A 153 -22.90 12.41 -4.27
CA THR A 153 -21.59 13.05 -4.41
C THR A 153 -21.30 13.59 -5.81
N ASP A 154 -20.53 14.67 -5.85
CA ASP A 154 -19.90 15.30 -7.03
C ASP A 154 -18.36 15.18 -6.98
N GLY A 155 -17.83 14.40 -6.04
CA GLY A 155 -16.40 14.24 -5.83
C GLY A 155 -15.72 13.26 -6.80
N ARG A 156 -14.42 13.08 -6.61
CA ARG A 156 -13.65 12.05 -7.33
C ARG A 156 -14.03 10.66 -6.85
N ILE A 157 -14.15 9.73 -7.78
CA ILE A 157 -14.40 8.31 -7.50
C ILE A 157 -13.25 7.46 -8.05
N HIS A 158 -12.98 6.34 -7.38
CA HIS A 158 -12.05 5.32 -7.82
C HIS A 158 -12.66 3.93 -7.67
N PHE A 159 -12.38 3.04 -8.61
CA PHE A 159 -12.87 1.68 -8.66
C PHE A 159 -11.72 0.68 -8.56
N TYR A 160 -12.04 -0.56 -8.24
CA TYR A 160 -11.14 -1.70 -8.42
C TYR A 160 -11.25 -2.25 -9.85
N GLU A 161 -10.31 -3.09 -10.24
CA GLU A 161 -10.36 -3.82 -11.52
C GLU A 161 -11.58 -4.72 -11.67
N ASN A 162 -12.23 -5.11 -10.57
CA ASN A 162 -13.50 -5.85 -10.63
C ASN A 162 -14.71 -4.92 -10.84
N GLY A 163 -14.51 -3.61 -10.99
CA GLY A 163 -15.57 -2.60 -11.17
C GLY A 163 -16.30 -2.19 -9.89
N GLY A 164 -15.97 -2.76 -8.74
CA GLY A 164 -16.46 -2.28 -7.44
C GLY A 164 -15.80 -0.96 -7.05
N ILE A 165 -16.45 -0.16 -6.21
CA ILE A 165 -15.89 1.11 -5.72
C ILE A 165 -14.73 0.80 -4.77
N SER A 166 -13.61 1.49 -4.94
CA SER A 166 -12.46 1.48 -4.04
C SER A 166 -12.55 2.64 -3.05
N TRP A 167 -12.77 3.85 -3.55
CA TRP A 167 -13.06 5.00 -2.70
C TRP A 167 -13.86 6.07 -3.43
N VAL A 168 -14.52 6.93 -2.67
CA VAL A 168 -15.27 8.07 -3.18
C VAL A 168 -15.11 9.27 -2.24
N GLU A 169 -14.81 10.43 -2.83
CA GLU A 169 -14.86 11.71 -2.14
C GLU A 169 -16.29 12.18 -2.05
N ILE A 170 -16.66 12.76 -0.92
CA ILE A 170 -18.02 13.20 -0.62
C ILE A 170 -17.96 14.57 0.04
N LYS A 171 -19.04 15.35 -0.13
CA LYS A 171 -19.28 16.49 0.75
C LYS A 171 -19.40 15.99 2.19
N PRO A 172 -18.97 16.79 3.19
CA PRO A 172 -19.09 16.42 4.59
C PRO A 172 -20.48 15.84 4.89
N LYS A 173 -20.50 14.56 5.30
CA LYS A 173 -21.73 13.81 5.58
C LYS A 173 -21.53 13.04 6.88
N GLN A 174 -22.57 13.02 7.71
CA GLN A 174 -22.58 12.16 8.88
C GLN A 174 -22.88 10.71 8.48
N ILE A 175 -22.02 9.79 8.91
CA ILE A 175 -22.26 8.35 8.86
C ILE A 175 -22.44 7.81 10.29
N ASN A 176 -23.30 6.81 10.45
CA ASN A 176 -23.44 6.13 11.74
C ASN A 176 -22.31 5.10 11.88
N THR A 177 -21.60 5.14 13.01
CA THR A 177 -20.55 4.18 13.38
C THR A 177 -20.80 3.70 14.82
N SER A 178 -20.06 2.68 15.27
CA SER A 178 -20.14 2.23 16.68
C SER A 178 -19.61 3.25 17.69
N ILE A 179 -18.86 4.27 17.26
CA ILE A 179 -18.44 5.41 18.12
C ILE A 179 -19.37 6.62 18.01
N GLY A 180 -20.47 6.51 17.25
CA GLY A 180 -21.45 7.56 17.04
C GLY A 180 -21.52 8.07 15.60
N LYS A 181 -22.14 9.25 15.43
CA LYS A 181 -22.26 9.90 14.12
C LYS A 181 -20.97 10.63 13.78
N ILE A 182 -20.30 10.23 12.72
CA ILE A 182 -19.02 10.82 12.32
C ILE A 182 -19.16 11.56 11.00
N GLU A 183 -18.70 12.81 10.96
CA GLU A 183 -18.61 13.57 9.72
C GLU A 183 -17.39 13.14 8.91
N THR A 184 -17.62 12.81 7.64
CA THR A 184 -16.59 12.27 6.74
C THR A 184 -16.63 12.93 5.38
N THR A 185 -15.45 13.03 4.75
CA THR A 185 -15.23 13.63 3.43
C THR A 185 -14.75 12.61 2.38
N LYS A 186 -14.39 11.39 2.81
CA LYS A 186 -13.95 10.33 1.90
C LYS A 186 -14.24 8.97 2.50
N LEU A 187 -14.79 8.08 1.67
CA LEU A 187 -15.16 6.72 2.05
C LEU A 187 -14.35 5.73 1.22
N PHE A 188 -13.86 4.68 1.86
CA PHE A 188 -13.08 3.60 1.26
C PHE A 188 -13.81 2.29 1.47
N PHE A 189 -13.81 1.45 0.45
CA PHE A 189 -14.49 0.17 0.44
C PHE A 189 -13.50 -0.94 0.14
N ASN A 190 -13.76 -2.14 0.62
CA ASN A 190 -13.00 -3.32 0.20
C ASN A 190 -13.52 -3.86 -1.14
N LYS A 191 -12.83 -4.85 -1.72
CA LYS A 191 -13.22 -5.48 -3.00
C LYS A 191 -14.63 -6.11 -2.99
N LYS A 192 -15.20 -6.40 -1.81
CA LYS A 192 -16.56 -6.93 -1.62
C LYS A 192 -17.63 -5.83 -1.50
N GLY A 193 -17.23 -4.56 -1.42
CA GLY A 193 -18.13 -3.41 -1.31
C GLY A 193 -18.51 -3.00 0.12
N SER A 194 -17.91 -3.61 1.15
CA SER A 194 -18.08 -3.17 2.55
C SER A 194 -17.20 -1.95 2.83
N LEU A 195 -17.67 -1.02 3.68
CA LEU A 195 -16.88 0.12 4.14
C LEU A 195 -15.66 -0.40 4.93
N SER A 196 -14.45 -0.04 4.48
CA SER A 196 -13.19 -0.45 5.11
C SER A 196 -12.53 0.69 5.86
N MET A 197 -12.76 1.94 5.45
CA MET A 197 -12.18 3.13 6.09
C MET A 197 -12.95 4.39 5.71
N CYS A 198 -12.88 5.43 6.54
CA CYS A 198 -13.30 6.77 6.20
C CYS A 198 -12.28 7.83 6.66
N LYS A 199 -12.15 8.91 5.88
CA LYS A 199 -11.42 10.12 6.32
C LYS A 199 -12.37 11.09 7.00
N ILE A 200 -11.90 11.65 8.10
CA ILE A 200 -12.72 12.46 9.00
C ILE A 200 -12.00 13.76 9.36
N SER A 201 -12.78 14.80 9.64
CA SER A 201 -12.24 15.97 10.31
C SER A 201 -12.16 15.73 11.82
N PRO A 202 -11.29 16.44 12.57
CA PRO A 202 -11.23 16.32 14.01
C PRO A 202 -12.61 16.52 14.64
N GLN A 203 -13.10 15.50 15.35
CA GLN A 203 -14.45 15.51 15.92
C GLN A 203 -14.41 15.12 17.39
N LYS A 204 -15.05 15.93 18.23
CA LYS A 204 -15.22 15.64 19.65
C LYS A 204 -16.30 14.58 19.86
N ILE A 205 -15.96 13.52 20.58
CA ILE A 205 -16.83 12.42 20.98
C ILE A 205 -17.02 12.51 22.50
N THR A 206 -18.23 12.23 22.96
CA THR A 206 -18.56 12.21 24.40
C THR A 206 -17.94 11.00 25.10
N SER A 207 -17.89 11.02 26.44
CA SER A 207 -17.54 9.81 27.21
C SER A 207 -18.58 8.71 26.98
N GLY A 208 -18.15 7.47 27.18
CA GLY A 208 -19.01 6.30 26.99
C GLY A 208 -18.25 5.03 26.64
N LYS A 209 -19.01 3.97 26.36
CA LYS A 209 -18.47 2.69 25.90
C LYS A 209 -18.57 2.61 24.38
N TYR A 210 -17.43 2.40 23.73
CA TYR A 210 -17.34 2.31 22.28
C TYR A 210 -16.39 1.19 21.88
N SER A 211 -16.87 0.26 21.04
CA SER A 211 -16.06 -0.83 20.49
C SER A 211 -15.29 -1.63 21.55
N GLY A 212 -15.93 -1.91 22.69
CA GLY A 212 -15.32 -2.64 23.83
C GLY A 212 -14.46 -1.80 24.78
N LEU A 213 -14.18 -0.54 24.44
CA LEU A 213 -13.40 0.38 25.27
C LEU A 213 -14.31 1.36 26.02
N GLU A 214 -13.92 1.79 27.22
CA GLU A 214 -14.69 2.74 28.04
C GLU A 214 -13.89 4.04 28.26
N PHE A 215 -14.40 5.15 27.72
CA PHE A 215 -13.80 6.48 27.78
C PHE A 215 -14.44 7.28 28.91
N LEU A 216 -13.64 7.71 29.89
CA LEU A 216 -14.14 8.39 31.09
C LEU A 216 -14.50 9.87 30.84
N SER A 217 -13.90 10.50 29.84
CA SER A 217 -14.22 11.86 29.40
C SER A 217 -14.28 11.94 27.88
N SER A 218 -14.69 13.11 27.39
CA SER A 218 -14.73 13.37 25.96
C SER A 218 -13.33 13.35 25.34
N PHE A 219 -13.23 12.80 24.14
CA PHE A 219 -11.99 12.72 23.37
C PHE A 219 -12.22 13.24 21.96
N THR A 220 -11.14 13.50 21.22
CA THR A 220 -11.23 13.93 19.81
C THR A 220 -10.67 12.84 18.94
N ILE A 221 -11.44 12.35 17.99
CA ILE A 221 -10.95 11.48 16.91
C ILE A 221 -10.52 12.35 15.73
N TYR A 222 -9.56 11.88 14.93
CA TYR A 222 -9.07 12.63 13.77
C TYR A 222 -8.46 11.72 12.70
N ASP A 223 -8.17 12.29 11.53
CA ASP A 223 -7.63 11.65 10.33
C ASP A 223 -8.52 10.56 9.71
N GLU A 224 -8.51 9.37 10.28
CA GLU A 224 -9.08 8.16 9.67
C GLU A 224 -9.68 7.22 10.73
N ILE A 225 -10.76 6.53 10.33
CA ILE A 225 -11.32 5.38 11.07
C ILE A 225 -11.37 4.20 10.12
N ALA A 226 -10.80 3.07 10.51
CA ALA A 226 -10.89 1.82 9.78
C ALA A 226 -11.93 0.88 10.38
N PHE A 227 -12.49 0.00 9.54
CA PHE A 227 -13.55 -0.93 9.89
C PHE A 227 -13.20 -2.37 9.46
N TYR A 228 -13.73 -3.33 10.20
CA TYR A 228 -13.83 -4.73 9.79
C TYR A 228 -14.95 -4.92 8.76
N GLU A 229 -14.98 -6.08 8.10
CA GLU A 229 -16.01 -6.38 7.10
C GLU A 229 -17.44 -6.35 7.68
N ASN A 230 -17.58 -6.66 8.98
CA ASN A 230 -18.84 -6.59 9.71
C ASN A 230 -19.24 -5.17 10.18
N GLY A 231 -18.46 -4.15 9.83
CA GLY A 231 -18.71 -2.75 10.17
C GLY A 231 -18.28 -2.32 11.57
N LYS A 232 -17.72 -3.22 12.38
CA LYS A 232 -17.08 -2.83 13.65
C LYS A 232 -15.81 -2.03 13.40
N ILE A 233 -15.47 -1.14 14.32
CA ILE A 233 -14.25 -0.34 14.22
C ILE A 233 -13.03 -1.23 14.46
N LYS A 234 -12.05 -1.10 13.56
CA LYS A 234 -10.75 -1.76 13.62
C LYS A 234 -9.70 -0.86 14.26
N ASN A 235 -9.61 0.39 13.84
CA ASN A 235 -8.67 1.35 14.41
C ASN A 235 -9.09 2.80 14.17
N PHE A 236 -8.52 3.70 14.96
CA PHE A 236 -8.65 5.14 14.80
C PHE A 236 -7.56 5.88 15.58
N SER A 237 -7.28 7.11 15.13
CA SER A 237 -6.43 8.06 15.85
C SER A 237 -7.27 8.93 16.78
N LEU A 238 -6.74 9.24 17.97
CA LEU A 238 -7.45 10.08 18.94
C LEU A 238 -6.54 10.97 19.79
N ARG A 239 -7.11 12.01 20.38
CA ARG A 239 -6.52 12.81 21.45
C ARG A 239 -7.43 12.73 22.67
N SER A 240 -6.85 12.35 23.80
CA SER A 240 -7.52 12.32 25.09
C SER A 240 -6.56 12.77 26.18
N ASN A 241 -7.07 13.44 27.20
CA ASN A 241 -6.32 13.80 28.40
C ASN A 241 -6.59 12.86 29.58
N ASP A 242 -7.38 11.81 29.36
CA ASP A 242 -7.95 10.99 30.42
C ASP A 242 -7.81 9.50 30.12
N TRP A 243 -8.12 8.71 31.13
CA TRP A 243 -8.04 7.26 31.10
C TRP A 243 -9.11 6.64 30.19
N ILE A 244 -8.66 5.63 29.47
CA ILE A 244 -9.47 4.71 28.67
C ILE A 244 -9.36 3.37 29.36
N LYS A 245 -10.49 2.79 29.75
CA LYS A 245 -10.53 1.44 30.31
C LYS A 245 -10.64 0.43 29.16
N THR A 246 -9.82 -0.60 29.28
CA THR A 246 -9.56 -1.64 28.29
C THR A 246 -9.59 -3.00 28.99
N ASN A 247 -9.42 -4.08 28.24
CA ASN A 247 -9.27 -5.44 28.77
C ASN A 247 -8.00 -5.64 29.61
N ILE A 248 -6.98 -4.80 29.47
CA ILE A 248 -5.73 -4.87 30.27
C ILE A 248 -5.67 -3.84 31.41
N GLY A 249 -6.80 -3.23 31.75
CA GLY A 249 -6.87 -2.15 32.73
C GLY A 249 -7.02 -0.77 32.09
N LYS A 250 -6.45 0.25 32.72
CA LYS A 250 -6.61 1.65 32.27
C LYS A 250 -5.35 2.12 31.53
N ILE A 251 -5.54 2.76 30.38
CA ILE A 251 -4.48 3.38 29.60
C ILE A 251 -4.76 4.85 29.37
N LYS A 252 -3.72 5.65 29.22
CA LYS A 252 -3.73 7.00 28.66
C LYS A 252 -3.04 7.02 27.32
N VAL A 253 -3.67 7.64 26.33
CA VAL A 253 -3.00 7.97 25.06
C VAL A 253 -2.19 9.26 25.21
N THR A 254 -1.28 9.52 24.27
CA THR A 254 -0.54 10.78 24.27
C THR A 254 -1.50 11.96 24.00
N LYS A 255 -1.20 13.13 24.58
CA LYS A 255 -2.02 14.34 24.39
C LYS A 255 -2.02 14.84 22.95
N ASP A 256 -0.89 14.64 22.26
CA ASP A 256 -0.65 15.15 20.91
C ASP A 256 -1.22 14.20 19.83
N GLY A 257 -1.43 12.93 20.18
CA GLY A 257 -2.04 11.93 19.31
C GLY A 257 -1.74 10.50 19.75
N GLY A 258 -2.79 9.71 19.93
CA GLY A 258 -2.73 8.28 20.11
C GLY A 258 -3.31 7.53 18.92
N PHE A 259 -2.93 6.28 18.81
CA PHE A 259 -3.52 5.32 17.86
C PHE A 259 -4.00 4.13 18.66
N LEU A 260 -5.21 3.65 18.36
CA LEU A 260 -5.76 2.41 18.90
C LEU A 260 -6.16 1.47 17.77
N GLU A 261 -5.78 0.21 17.87
CA GLU A 261 -6.34 -0.90 17.10
C GLU A 261 -7.07 -1.85 18.06
N ILE A 262 -8.18 -2.39 17.62
CA ILE A 262 -9.12 -3.18 18.42
C ILE A 262 -9.45 -4.44 17.62
N TYR A 263 -9.50 -5.60 18.28
CA TYR A 263 -10.01 -6.85 17.70
C TYR A 263 -11.53 -6.79 17.46
N GLU A 264 -12.05 -7.70 16.65
CA GLU A 264 -13.50 -7.78 16.37
C GLU A 264 -14.35 -8.05 17.63
N ASN A 265 -13.77 -8.70 18.64
CA ASN A 265 -14.43 -8.96 19.92
C ASN A 265 -14.47 -7.71 20.84
N GLY A 266 -13.80 -6.61 20.47
CA GLY A 266 -13.73 -5.37 21.24
C GLY A 266 -12.52 -5.25 22.18
N ASN A 267 -11.66 -6.27 22.24
CA ASN A 267 -10.42 -6.19 23.02
C ASN A 267 -9.41 -5.27 22.32
N LEU A 268 -8.64 -4.55 23.13
CA LEU A 268 -7.53 -3.77 22.61
C LEU A 268 -6.52 -4.70 21.95
N LYS A 269 -6.09 -4.34 20.75
CA LYS A 269 -5.02 -5.03 20.00
C LYS A 269 -3.71 -4.28 20.07
N LYS A 270 -3.75 -2.96 19.86
CA LYS A 270 -2.56 -2.12 19.81
C LYS A 270 -2.87 -0.73 20.32
N ALA A 271 -1.93 -0.14 21.05
CA ALA A 271 -2.05 1.25 21.48
C ALA A 271 -0.71 1.99 21.54
N PHE A 272 -0.72 3.24 21.07
CA PHE A 272 0.33 4.21 21.34
C PHE A 272 -0.08 5.05 22.53
N ILE A 273 0.65 4.89 23.63
CA ILE A 273 0.25 5.36 24.95
C ILE A 273 1.25 6.36 25.52
N GLN A 274 0.78 7.19 26.45
CA GLN A 274 1.69 7.92 27.33
C GLN A 274 2.49 6.93 28.20
N SER A 275 3.72 7.29 28.57
CA SER A 275 4.54 6.55 29.55
C SER A 275 3.72 6.10 30.77
N GLN A 276 3.56 4.79 30.93
CA GLN A 276 2.74 4.17 31.98
C GLN A 276 3.32 2.84 32.41
N VAL A 277 3.21 2.55 33.70
CA VAL A 277 3.68 1.29 34.29
C VAL A 277 2.59 0.23 34.19
N PHE A 278 2.96 -0.93 33.64
CA PHE A 278 2.10 -2.12 33.56
C PHE A 278 2.73 -3.28 34.30
N ASP A 279 1.89 -4.12 34.88
CA ASP A 279 2.29 -5.44 35.35
C ASP A 279 2.39 -6.38 34.14
N THR A 280 3.60 -6.83 33.87
CA THR A 280 3.95 -7.69 32.74
C THR A 280 4.47 -9.03 33.25
N PRO A 281 4.68 -10.04 32.39
CA PRO A 281 5.36 -11.28 32.80
C PRO A 281 6.77 -11.06 33.41
N LEU A 282 7.36 -9.88 33.20
CA LEU A 282 8.67 -9.47 33.71
C LEU A 282 8.58 -8.50 34.91
N GLY A 283 7.38 -8.32 35.46
CA GLY A 283 7.09 -7.37 36.53
C GLY A 283 6.66 -6.01 36.02
N LEU A 284 6.85 -4.98 36.85
CA LEU A 284 6.37 -3.62 36.59
C LEU A 284 7.28 -2.88 35.59
N ILE A 285 6.76 -2.58 34.40
CA ILE A 285 7.53 -1.94 33.32
C ILE A 285 6.83 -0.68 32.81
N SER A 286 7.60 0.39 32.60
CA SER A 286 7.11 1.62 31.93
C SER A 286 7.13 1.49 30.40
N LEU A 287 5.95 1.65 29.77
CA LEU A 287 5.71 1.38 28.35
C LEU A 287 5.17 2.60 27.61
N SER A 288 5.45 2.64 26.30
CA SER A 288 4.91 3.65 25.36
C SER A 288 4.13 3.07 24.19
N ASN A 289 4.29 1.77 23.95
CA ASN A 289 3.61 1.05 22.89
C ASN A 289 3.31 -0.37 23.38
N ILE A 290 2.10 -0.82 23.12
CA ILE A 290 1.64 -2.16 23.49
C ILE A 290 0.97 -2.80 22.28
N ASN A 291 1.30 -4.06 22.03
CA ASN A 291 0.54 -4.97 21.18
C ASN A 291 0.08 -6.14 22.04
N LEU A 292 -1.13 -6.62 21.80
CA LEU A 292 -1.83 -7.61 22.58
C LEU A 292 -2.36 -8.71 21.68
N TYR A 293 -2.36 -9.94 22.18
CA TYR A 293 -3.15 -11.03 21.63
C TYR A 293 -4.65 -10.77 21.83
N GLU A 294 -5.49 -11.51 21.10
CA GLU A 294 -6.94 -11.38 21.22
C GLU A 294 -7.46 -11.74 22.63
N SER A 295 -6.75 -12.60 23.37
CA SER A 295 -7.01 -12.89 24.79
C SER A 295 -6.75 -11.70 25.73
N GLY A 296 -6.04 -10.67 25.27
CA GLY A 296 -5.61 -9.52 26.06
C GLY A 296 -4.25 -9.68 26.73
N LYS A 297 -3.55 -10.79 26.53
CA LYS A 297 -2.17 -10.92 26.98
C LYS A 297 -1.23 -10.10 26.10
N PHE A 298 -0.09 -9.69 26.64
CA PHE A 298 0.92 -8.98 25.86
C PHE A 298 1.44 -9.86 24.73
N GLU A 299 1.46 -9.32 23.52
CA GLU A 299 2.13 -9.89 22.36
C GLU A 299 3.51 -9.25 22.22
N SER A 300 3.60 -7.92 22.35
CA SER A 300 4.86 -7.21 22.43
C SER A 300 4.72 -5.85 23.08
N ILE A 301 5.83 -5.37 23.64
CA ILE A 301 5.90 -4.09 24.37
C ILE A 301 7.13 -3.29 23.91
N LYS A 302 7.00 -1.96 23.94
CA LYS A 302 8.14 -1.03 23.78
C LYS A 302 8.42 -0.29 25.08
N ILE A 303 9.65 -0.39 25.54
CA ILE A 303 10.14 0.20 26.79
C ILE A 303 10.61 1.64 26.49
N LEU A 304 10.18 2.62 27.29
CA LEU A 304 10.37 4.05 26.95
C LEU A 304 11.68 4.64 27.49
N GLU A 305 12.02 4.37 28.74
CA GLU A 305 13.08 5.12 29.46
C GLU A 305 14.17 4.23 30.06
N ASN A 306 14.01 2.91 29.96
CA ASN A 306 14.96 1.94 30.50
C ASN A 306 15.19 0.83 29.48
N THR A 307 16.22 0.05 29.76
CA THR A 307 16.39 -1.27 29.21
C THR A 307 16.10 -2.30 30.29
N ILE A 308 15.69 -3.49 29.88
CA ILE A 308 15.44 -4.59 30.82
C ILE A 308 16.35 -5.75 30.46
N ALA A 309 17.09 -6.22 31.44
CA ALA A 309 17.75 -7.51 31.38
C ALA A 309 16.71 -8.61 31.40
N LEU A 310 16.84 -9.56 30.48
CA LEU A 310 15.97 -10.72 30.50
C LEU A 310 16.34 -11.61 31.70
N PRO A 311 15.39 -12.39 32.24
CA PRO A 311 15.66 -13.36 33.30
C PRO A 311 16.78 -14.33 32.90
N GLU A 312 17.52 -14.85 33.88
CA GLU A 312 18.73 -15.65 33.66
C GLU A 312 18.52 -16.90 32.79
N GLN A 313 17.30 -17.44 32.73
CA GLN A 313 16.97 -18.57 31.85
C GLN A 313 16.93 -18.20 30.36
N TYR A 314 16.81 -16.93 30.01
CA TYR A 314 16.80 -16.45 28.62
C TYR A 314 18.22 -16.05 28.23
N ARG A 315 18.94 -17.03 27.71
CA ARG A 315 20.31 -16.88 27.22
C ARG A 315 20.37 -17.10 25.73
N MET A 316 21.43 -16.61 25.10
CA MET A 316 21.64 -16.79 23.68
C MET A 316 23.07 -17.26 23.40
N TYR A 317 23.20 -18.13 22.38
CA TYR A 317 24.50 -18.58 21.91
C TYR A 317 25.31 -17.42 21.34
N THR A 318 26.58 -17.34 21.75
CA THR A 318 27.55 -16.35 21.26
C THR A 318 28.60 -16.96 20.33
N GLU A 319 28.66 -18.29 20.25
CA GLU A 319 29.64 -19.05 19.45
C GLU A 319 29.01 -20.37 18.99
N ILE A 320 29.28 -20.80 17.76
CA ILE A 320 28.96 -22.15 17.24
C ILE A 320 30.28 -22.92 17.11
N ASN A 321 30.29 -24.16 17.60
CA ASN A 321 31.47 -25.02 17.54
C ASN A 321 31.65 -25.65 16.16
N GLU A 322 32.74 -26.41 15.98
CA GLU A 322 33.06 -27.11 14.73
C GLU A 322 32.00 -28.16 14.33
N GLU A 323 31.22 -28.66 15.29
CA GLU A 323 30.15 -29.63 15.07
C GLU A 323 28.81 -28.95 14.68
N GLY A 324 28.78 -27.61 14.65
CA GLY A 324 27.59 -26.83 14.31
C GLY A 324 26.64 -26.61 15.49
N PHE A 325 27.10 -26.72 16.73
CA PHE A 325 26.29 -26.51 17.94
C PHE A 325 26.67 -25.22 18.67
N GLY A 326 25.68 -24.52 19.23
CA GLY A 326 25.92 -23.41 20.13
C GLY A 326 26.68 -23.83 21.39
N GLN A 327 27.79 -23.17 21.72
CA GLN A 327 28.70 -23.63 22.80
C GLN A 327 28.79 -22.66 23.99
N SER A 328 28.68 -21.35 23.75
CA SER A 328 28.76 -20.32 24.79
C SER A 328 27.45 -19.57 24.88
N GLU A 329 26.88 -19.45 26.08
CA GLU A 329 25.61 -18.75 26.31
C GLU A 329 25.80 -17.49 27.15
N MET A 330 25.16 -16.40 26.74
CA MET A 330 25.15 -15.15 27.48
C MET A 330 23.71 -14.72 27.80
N THR A 331 23.50 -14.22 29.02
CA THR A 331 22.23 -13.59 29.41
C THR A 331 21.99 -12.36 28.55
N ILE A 332 20.75 -12.18 28.08
CA ILE A 332 20.41 -11.01 27.27
C ILE A 332 20.38 -9.74 28.14
N PRO A 333 21.24 -8.76 27.87
CA PRO A 333 21.56 -7.71 28.84
C PRO A 333 20.49 -6.62 28.91
N GLU A 334 20.07 -6.07 27.78
CA GLU A 334 19.32 -4.82 27.76
C GLU A 334 18.40 -4.72 26.54
N CYS A 335 17.12 -5.04 26.76
CA CYS A 335 16.09 -4.96 25.73
C CYS A 335 15.35 -3.61 25.75
N SER A 336 15.05 -3.10 24.56
CA SER A 336 14.22 -1.91 24.29
C SER A 336 12.79 -2.26 23.87
N ALA A 337 12.59 -3.50 23.42
CA ALA A 337 11.30 -4.08 23.12
C ALA A 337 11.35 -5.58 23.38
N ILE A 338 10.23 -6.17 23.77
CA ILE A 338 10.12 -7.59 24.11
C ILE A 338 8.84 -8.11 23.49
N GLY A 339 8.92 -9.27 22.85
CA GLY A 339 7.79 -10.06 22.38
C GLY A 339 7.54 -11.24 23.31
N PHE A 340 6.28 -11.65 23.43
CA PHE A 340 5.86 -12.75 24.27
C PHE A 340 5.09 -13.78 23.47
N TYR A 341 5.12 -15.02 23.93
CA TYR A 341 4.11 -16.02 23.62
C TYR A 341 2.82 -15.72 24.38
N GLU A 342 1.70 -16.25 23.89
CA GLU A 342 0.42 -16.10 24.59
C GLU A 342 0.41 -16.83 25.96
N SER A 343 1.31 -17.77 26.23
CA SER A 343 1.50 -18.32 27.57
C SER A 343 2.11 -17.32 28.56
N GLY A 344 2.82 -16.30 28.07
CA GLY A 344 3.58 -15.32 28.84
C GLY A 344 5.10 -15.51 28.80
N GLY A 345 5.60 -16.60 28.21
CA GLY A 345 7.02 -16.79 27.94
C GLY A 345 7.57 -15.73 26.98
N ILE A 346 8.86 -15.40 27.06
CA ILE A 346 9.48 -14.44 26.15
C ILE A 346 9.73 -15.13 24.81
N LYS A 347 9.29 -14.48 23.74
CA LYS A 347 9.46 -14.94 22.37
C LYS A 347 10.70 -14.35 21.71
N TRP A 348 10.93 -13.06 21.94
CA TRP A 348 12.10 -12.35 21.44
C TRP A 348 12.38 -11.08 22.27
N GLY A 349 13.61 -10.58 22.20
CA GLY A 349 14.00 -9.32 22.85
C GLY A 349 14.85 -8.46 21.91
N ARG A 350 14.48 -7.20 21.68
CA ARG A 350 15.26 -6.28 20.84
C ARG A 350 16.31 -5.56 21.67
N ILE A 351 17.57 -5.84 21.39
CA ILE A 351 18.71 -5.25 22.09
C ILE A 351 19.28 -4.04 21.36
N HIS A 352 19.89 -3.13 22.11
CA HIS A 352 20.63 -2.01 21.53
C HIS A 352 21.91 -2.51 20.85
N HIS A 353 22.34 -1.83 19.78
CA HIS A 353 23.58 -2.19 19.06
C HIS A 353 24.80 -2.23 19.98
N SER A 354 24.88 -1.39 21.01
CA SER A 354 25.99 -1.39 21.98
C SER A 354 26.07 -2.64 22.85
N HIS A 355 25.00 -3.43 22.92
CA HIS A 355 24.88 -4.64 23.76
C HIS A 355 24.58 -5.88 22.92
N SER A 356 24.84 -5.78 21.62
CA SER A 356 24.67 -6.86 20.67
C SER A 356 25.77 -7.91 20.80
N PHE A 357 25.46 -9.15 20.44
CA PHE A 357 26.45 -10.22 20.34
C PHE A 357 26.81 -10.47 18.88
N LEU A 358 27.98 -11.05 18.67
CA LEU A 358 28.58 -11.25 17.36
C LEU A 358 28.47 -12.71 16.95
N ILE A 359 28.23 -12.95 15.66
CA ILE A 359 28.32 -14.28 15.03
C ILE A 359 29.21 -14.14 13.80
N GLN A 360 30.07 -15.13 13.53
CA GLN A 360 31.06 -15.00 12.47
C GLN A 360 30.50 -15.53 11.13
N ASN A 361 30.57 -14.71 10.09
CA ASN A 361 30.25 -15.14 8.73
C ASN A 361 31.49 -15.72 8.05
N ASN A 362 31.38 -16.93 7.52
CA ASN A 362 32.53 -17.67 6.99
C ASN A 362 33.05 -17.14 5.65
N LYS A 363 32.17 -16.64 4.81
CA LYS A 363 32.49 -16.18 3.45
C LYS A 363 33.19 -14.85 3.50
N THR A 364 32.80 -14.00 4.45
CA THR A 364 33.32 -12.64 4.58
C THR A 364 34.39 -12.50 5.66
N ASN A 365 34.51 -13.48 6.57
CA ASN A 365 35.30 -13.38 7.80
C ASN A 365 34.97 -12.12 8.61
N LYS A 366 33.69 -11.70 8.57
CA LYS A 366 33.19 -10.55 9.33
C LYS A 366 32.30 -11.02 10.46
N ASN A 367 32.38 -10.28 11.56
CA ASN A 367 31.45 -10.41 12.67
C ASN A 367 30.15 -9.70 12.30
N GLU A 368 29.07 -10.45 12.33
CA GLU A 368 27.72 -9.98 12.12
C GLU A 368 27.04 -9.73 13.46
N ILE A 369 26.28 -8.65 13.54
CA ILE A 369 25.71 -8.15 14.79
C ILE A 369 24.31 -8.74 14.97
N CYS A 370 24.06 -9.43 16.07
CA CYS A 370 22.73 -9.89 16.43
C CYS A 370 21.99 -8.85 17.28
N VAL A 371 20.75 -8.49 16.91
CA VAL A 371 20.00 -7.40 17.54
C VAL A 371 18.62 -7.79 18.07
N GLU A 372 18.17 -9.01 17.80
CA GLU A 372 16.86 -9.48 18.25
C GLU A 372 16.94 -10.99 18.47
N PRO A 373 17.48 -11.46 19.62
CA PRO A 373 17.40 -12.86 20.02
C PRO A 373 15.96 -13.35 20.13
N TRP A 374 15.74 -14.60 19.73
CA TRP A 374 14.48 -15.34 19.75
C TRP A 374 14.62 -16.59 20.61
N PHE A 375 13.51 -17.01 21.22
CA PHE A 375 13.47 -18.12 22.16
C PHE A 375 12.31 -19.06 21.89
N TYR A 376 12.51 -20.33 22.23
CA TYR A 376 11.43 -21.29 22.40
C TYR A 376 10.60 -20.94 23.64
N GLU A 377 9.41 -21.53 23.74
CA GLU A 377 8.48 -21.23 24.84
C GLU A 377 9.01 -21.64 26.22
N ASP A 378 9.92 -22.62 26.27
CA ASP A 378 10.65 -23.02 27.49
C ASP A 378 11.84 -22.10 27.84
N GLY A 379 12.12 -21.10 27.02
CA GLY A 379 13.18 -20.11 27.21
C GLY A 379 14.51 -20.45 26.53
N LYS A 380 14.63 -21.61 25.87
CA LYS A 380 15.86 -21.97 25.16
C LYS A 380 16.13 -21.05 23.96
N PRO A 381 17.41 -20.84 23.59
CA PRO A 381 17.76 -20.08 22.39
C PRO A 381 17.15 -20.70 21.13
N MET A 382 16.40 -19.92 20.36
CA MET A 382 15.84 -20.34 19.06
C MET A 382 16.63 -19.73 17.91
N GLY A 383 17.10 -18.49 18.02
CA GLY A 383 17.68 -17.80 16.88
C GLY A 383 17.87 -16.32 17.14
N SER A 384 18.22 -15.58 16.09
CA SER A 384 18.40 -14.13 16.20
C SER A 384 18.26 -13.44 14.86
N ARG A 385 17.82 -12.18 14.89
CA ARG A 385 17.94 -11.27 13.76
C ARG A 385 19.35 -10.68 13.70
N ILE A 386 19.97 -10.79 12.54
CA ILE A 386 21.23 -10.13 12.21
C ILE A 386 20.93 -8.72 11.70
N ALA A 387 21.55 -7.72 12.32
CA ALA A 387 21.56 -6.35 11.83
C ALA A 387 22.44 -6.26 10.60
N TYR A 388 21.81 -6.06 9.46
CA TYR A 388 22.48 -5.83 8.19
C TYR A 388 22.05 -4.50 7.61
N ASN A 389 22.94 -3.86 6.84
CA ASN A 389 22.68 -2.57 6.20
C ASN A 389 21.71 -2.66 5.01
N SER A 390 20.97 -3.76 4.85
CA SER A 390 19.94 -3.91 3.82
C SER A 390 18.55 -3.82 4.43
N ASP A 391 17.59 -3.38 3.62
CA ASP A 391 16.17 -3.33 3.98
C ASP A 391 15.57 -4.72 4.29
N ILE A 392 16.29 -5.79 3.90
CA ILE A 392 15.89 -7.18 4.14
C ILE A 392 16.48 -7.65 5.48
N PRO A 393 15.66 -8.02 6.48
CA PRO A 393 16.15 -8.58 7.73
C PRO A 393 16.62 -10.01 7.53
N TYR A 394 17.80 -10.35 8.06
CA TYR A 394 18.31 -11.72 8.06
C TYR A 394 18.11 -12.35 9.43
N TYR A 395 17.71 -13.62 9.45
CA TYR A 395 17.58 -14.39 10.66
C TYR A 395 18.38 -15.68 10.57
N ILE A 396 18.80 -16.14 11.74
CA ILE A 396 19.38 -17.46 11.95
C ILE A 396 18.52 -18.25 12.94
N ILE A 397 18.58 -19.58 12.88
CA ILE A 397 17.83 -20.47 13.76
C ILE A 397 18.69 -21.66 14.23
N PHE A 398 18.45 -22.05 15.48
CA PHE A 398 18.98 -23.22 16.15
C PHE A 398 17.84 -24.22 16.40
N SER A 399 18.16 -25.51 16.55
CA SER A 399 17.22 -26.51 17.07
C SER A 399 17.03 -26.34 18.58
N GLU A 400 16.06 -27.06 19.16
CA GLU A 400 15.86 -27.08 20.63
C GLU A 400 17.03 -27.70 21.39
N GLU A 401 17.87 -28.48 20.71
CA GLU A 401 19.12 -29.08 21.20
C GLU A 401 20.35 -28.18 20.95
N GLY A 402 20.16 -27.03 20.30
CA GLY A 402 21.23 -26.07 19.99
C GLY A 402 21.98 -26.32 18.69
N GLU A 403 21.51 -27.23 17.83
CA GLU A 403 22.09 -27.44 16.49
C GLU A 403 21.81 -26.22 15.61
N PHE A 404 22.83 -25.65 14.98
CA PHE A 404 22.67 -24.54 14.05
C PHE A 404 22.00 -25.00 12.74
N LEU A 405 20.74 -24.61 12.55
CA LEU A 405 19.91 -25.04 11.42
C LEU A 405 20.01 -24.12 10.20
N ASN A 406 20.90 -23.11 10.25
CA ASN A 406 21.16 -22.10 9.23
C ASN A 406 20.14 -20.94 9.21
N ARG A 407 19.80 -20.45 8.02
CA ARG A 407 18.93 -19.28 7.79
C ARG A 407 17.49 -19.56 8.18
N ALA A 408 16.86 -18.49 8.68
CA ALA A 408 15.48 -18.52 9.12
C ALA A 408 14.64 -17.42 8.47
N VAL A 409 13.34 -17.66 8.45
CA VAL A 409 12.31 -16.66 8.17
C VAL A 409 11.30 -16.66 9.31
N ILE A 410 10.55 -15.57 9.44
CA ILE A 410 9.42 -15.52 10.36
C ILE A 410 8.24 -16.23 9.69
N ASP A 411 7.71 -17.26 10.35
CA ASP A 411 6.46 -17.88 9.94
C ASP A 411 5.31 -16.88 10.17
N GLU A 412 4.57 -16.51 9.12
CA GLU A 412 3.51 -15.50 9.22
C GLU A 412 2.33 -15.93 10.10
N THR A 413 2.15 -17.24 10.32
CA THR A 413 1.04 -17.79 11.10
C THR A 413 1.36 -17.78 12.59
N THR A 414 2.54 -18.28 12.95
CA THR A 414 2.96 -18.37 14.37
C THR A 414 3.71 -17.12 14.83
N GLY A 415 4.24 -16.35 13.88
CA GLY A 415 5.18 -15.26 14.11
C GLY A 415 6.49 -15.73 14.73
N THR A 416 6.85 -17.01 14.69
CA THR A 416 8.12 -17.57 15.22
C THR A 416 9.14 -17.76 14.10
N LEU A 417 10.40 -18.00 14.45
CA LEU A 417 11.39 -18.41 13.45
C LEU A 417 11.10 -19.84 12.99
N ARG A 418 11.29 -20.07 11.69
CA ARG A 418 11.40 -21.40 11.08
C ARG A 418 12.56 -21.41 10.09
N LYS A 419 13.04 -22.60 9.76
CA LYS A 419 14.02 -22.76 8.68
C LYS A 419 13.46 -22.23 7.36
N ALA A 420 14.29 -21.47 6.64
CA ALA A 420 13.97 -21.01 5.30
C ALA A 420 13.97 -22.19 4.31
N SER A 421 13.03 -22.20 3.38
CA SER A 421 13.04 -23.11 2.23
C SER A 421 14.10 -22.68 1.21
N GLN A 422 14.46 -23.59 0.29
CA GLN A 422 15.42 -23.27 -0.78
C GLN A 422 14.93 -22.13 -1.68
N ASP A 423 13.64 -22.12 -2.02
CA ASP A 423 13.05 -21.08 -2.85
C ASP A 423 13.13 -19.70 -2.16
N GLU A 424 12.88 -19.64 -0.86
CA GLU A 424 13.04 -18.40 -0.06
C GLU A 424 14.50 -17.94 -0.01
N LEU A 425 15.46 -18.86 0.07
CA LEU A 425 16.88 -18.52 0.04
C LEU A 425 17.34 -18.00 -1.32
N GLN A 426 16.79 -18.54 -2.42
CA GLN A 426 17.03 -18.05 -3.77
C GLN A 426 16.49 -16.64 -3.96
N GLU A 427 15.25 -16.40 -3.54
CA GLU A 427 14.60 -15.10 -3.65
C GLU A 427 15.40 -14.01 -2.92
N LEU A 428 16.03 -14.38 -1.80
CA LEU A 428 16.85 -13.46 -0.99
C LEU A 428 18.32 -13.40 -1.43
N ASN A 429 18.75 -14.18 -2.44
CA ASN A 429 20.16 -14.35 -2.85
C ASN A 429 21.10 -14.82 -1.72
N LEU A 430 20.64 -15.73 -0.85
CA LEU A 430 21.36 -16.17 0.36
C LEU A 430 21.91 -17.59 0.31
N GLU A 431 21.81 -18.29 -0.82
CA GLU A 431 22.19 -19.71 -0.93
C GLU A 431 23.64 -20.03 -0.54
N THR A 432 24.55 -19.04 -0.61
CA THR A 432 26.00 -19.26 -0.51
C THR A 432 26.63 -18.79 0.81
N GLU A 433 25.85 -18.23 1.73
CA GLU A 433 26.37 -17.74 3.01
C GLU A 433 26.12 -18.76 4.12
N THR A 434 27.17 -19.08 4.88
CA THR A 434 27.11 -20.00 6.02
C THR A 434 27.73 -19.33 7.25
N TYR A 435 27.23 -19.65 8.43
CA TYR A 435 27.62 -19.01 9.69
C TYR A 435 28.15 -20.07 10.66
N TYR A 436 29.08 -19.67 11.52
CA TYR A 436 29.57 -20.40 12.69
C TYR A 436 29.74 -19.40 13.85
#